data_AF-A0A7W7IH79-F1
#
_entry.id   AF-A0A7W7IH79-F1
#
_cell.length_a   1.000
_cell.length_b   1.000
_cell.length_c   1.000
_cell.angle_alpha   90.00
_cell.angle_beta   90.00
_cell.angle_gamma   90.00
#
_symmetry.space_group_name_H-M   'P 1'
#
loop_
_entity.id
_entity.type
_entity.pdbx_description
1 polymer ?
#
loop_
_entity_poly.entity_id
_entity_poly.type
_entity_poly.pdbx_seq_one_letter_code
_entity_poly.pdbx_strand_id
1 'polypeptide(L)'
;MTEKDERRARGLEMMRKVYGWEIEDAPGEFFGITVDHLFGDIWTRPGLSMRDRRLLLVGVLAGQGLNDVLDIQIPAALANGELSPDELREIGVFLTHYVGWPLGSRLSVQIDTLIAKHEKRARKNESP
;
A
#
# COMPACT_ATOMS: atom_id res chain seq x y z
N MET A 1 -22.16 20.51 -7.60
CA MET A 1 -21.58 19.55 -6.65
C MET A 1 -21.00 20.37 -5.51
N THR A 2 -21.16 19.97 -4.24
CA THR A 2 -20.55 20.73 -3.13
C THR A 2 -19.07 20.40 -3.00
N GLU A 3 -18.28 21.25 -2.35
CA GLU A 3 -16.87 20.98 -2.08
C GLU A 3 -16.67 19.66 -1.30
N LYS A 4 -17.61 19.34 -0.41
CA LYS A 4 -17.63 18.08 0.35
C LYS A 4 -17.83 16.88 -0.57
N ASP A 5 -18.76 16.97 -1.52
CA ASP A 5 -19.02 15.89 -2.49
C ASP A 5 -17.82 15.68 -3.42
N GLU A 6 -17.16 16.75 -3.85
CA GLU A 6 -15.94 16.68 -4.65
C GLU A 6 -14.79 16.04 -3.88
N ARG A 7 -14.62 16.37 -2.60
CA ARG A 7 -13.62 15.75 -1.73
C ARG A 7 -13.88 14.26 -1.54
N ARG A 8 -15.14 13.89 -1.31
CA ARG A 8 -15.57 12.49 -1.22
C ARG A 8 -15.19 11.71 -2.48
N ALA A 9 -15.53 12.26 -3.65
CA ALA A 9 -15.25 11.63 -4.93
C ALA A 9 -13.75 11.43 -5.18
N ARG A 10 -12.93 12.48 -4.97
CA ARG A 10 -11.46 12.37 -5.08
C ARG A 10 -10.89 11.36 -4.08
N GLY A 11 -11.43 11.33 -2.86
CA GLY A 11 -11.01 10.39 -1.83
C GLY A 11 -11.27 8.94 -2.24
N LEU A 12 -12.46 8.63 -2.76
CA LEU A 12 -12.79 7.28 -3.24
C LEU A 12 -11.91 6.87 -4.43
N GLU A 13 -11.69 7.78 -5.38
CA GLU A 13 -10.80 7.55 -6.52
C GLU A 13 -9.37 7.24 -6.04
N MET A 14 -8.82 8.06 -5.15
CA MET A 14 -7.48 7.87 -4.62
C MET A 14 -7.39 6.59 -3.77
N MET A 15 -8.41 6.27 -2.97
CA MET A 15 -8.44 5.05 -2.17
C MET A 15 -8.40 3.79 -3.04
N ARG A 16 -9.19 3.74 -4.13
CA ARG A 16 -9.12 2.66 -5.12
C ARG A 16 -7.75 2.56 -5.75
N LYS A 17 -7.15 3.70 -6.11
CA LYS A 17 -5.79 3.75 -6.65
C LYS A 17 -4.75 3.24 -5.66
N VAL A 18 -4.83 3.61 -4.38
CA VAL A 18 -3.85 3.18 -3.36
C VAL A 18 -3.91 1.68 -3.10
N TYR A 19 -5.11 1.08 -3.08
CA TYR A 19 -5.27 -0.33 -2.77
C TYR A 19 -5.30 -1.25 -4.01
N GLY A 20 -5.60 -0.73 -5.19
CA GLY A 20 -5.65 -1.52 -6.43
C GLY A 20 -6.86 -2.45 -6.53
N TRP A 21 -7.94 -2.20 -5.77
CA TRP A 21 -9.20 -2.94 -5.89
C TRP A 21 -10.41 -2.00 -5.80
N GLU A 22 -11.56 -2.50 -6.24
CA GLU A 22 -12.82 -1.76 -6.19
C GLU A 22 -13.26 -1.51 -4.75
N ILE A 23 -13.63 -0.26 -4.47
CA ILE A 23 -14.12 0.19 -3.18
C ILE A 23 -15.41 0.97 -3.42
N GLU A 24 -16.49 0.46 -2.81
CA GLU A 24 -17.78 1.14 -2.78
C GLU A 24 -17.80 2.22 -1.70
N ASP A 25 -18.62 3.24 -1.91
CA ASP A 25 -18.86 4.24 -0.88
C ASP A 25 -19.71 3.62 0.24
N ALA A 26 -19.33 3.84 1.49
CA ALA A 26 -19.99 3.29 2.67
C ALA A 26 -20.38 4.41 3.66
N PRO A 27 -21.52 4.26 4.38
CA PRO A 27 -21.91 5.21 5.41
C PRO A 27 -21.02 5.08 6.66
N GLY A 28 -21.02 6.13 7.48
CA GLY A 28 -20.36 6.16 8.78
C GLY A 28 -19.21 7.17 8.85
N GLU A 29 -19.07 7.81 10.00
CA GLU A 29 -18.12 8.91 10.20
C GLU A 29 -16.67 8.47 10.01
N PHE A 30 -16.29 7.29 10.53
CA PHE A 30 -14.91 6.79 10.41
C PHE A 30 -14.49 6.56 8.95
N PHE A 31 -15.34 5.91 8.16
CA PHE A 31 -15.10 5.71 6.73
C PHE A 31 -15.19 7.05 5.97
N GLY A 32 -16.13 7.91 6.37
CA GLY A 32 -16.21 9.34 6.07
C GLY A 32 -14.85 10.03 6.07
N ILE A 33 -14.28 10.17 7.27
CA ILE A 33 -13.00 10.85 7.54
C ILE A 33 -11.85 10.17 6.79
N THR A 34 -11.82 8.84 6.75
CA THR A 34 -10.76 8.10 6.07
C THR A 34 -10.72 8.43 4.58
N VAL A 35 -11.85 8.36 3.89
CA VAL A 35 -11.93 8.67 2.47
C VAL A 35 -11.69 10.16 2.23
N ASP A 36 -12.41 11.03 2.95
CA ASP A 36 -12.42 12.47 2.65
C ASP A 36 -11.07 13.11 2.98
N HIS A 37 -10.46 12.76 4.11
CA HIS A 37 -9.23 13.39 4.58
C HIS A 37 -7.99 12.57 4.20
N LEU A 38 -7.89 11.30 4.63
CA LEU A 38 -6.67 10.53 4.36
C LEU A 38 -6.46 10.35 2.85
N PHE A 39 -7.48 9.90 2.11
CA PHE A 39 -7.33 9.68 0.68
C PHE A 39 -7.59 10.95 -0.15
N GLY A 40 -8.59 11.76 0.21
CA GLY A 40 -8.95 12.97 -0.52
C GLY A 40 -7.94 14.10 -0.38
N ASP A 41 -7.31 14.24 0.80
CA ASP A 41 -6.43 15.37 1.13
C ASP A 41 -4.97 14.95 1.38
N ILE A 42 -4.67 13.80 2.00
CA ILE A 42 -3.27 13.45 2.36
C ILE A 42 -2.53 12.72 1.23
N TRP A 43 -3.14 11.68 0.66
CA TRP A 43 -2.53 10.93 -0.45
C TRP A 43 -2.43 11.72 -1.75
N THR A 44 -3.27 12.74 -1.95
CA THR A 44 -3.31 13.60 -3.14
C THR A 44 -2.35 14.80 -3.09
N ARG A 45 -1.70 15.07 -1.95
CA ARG A 45 -0.81 16.23 -1.80
C ARG A 45 0.33 16.24 -2.82
N PRO A 46 0.77 17.41 -3.30
CA PRO A 46 1.98 17.49 -4.10
C PRO A 46 3.23 17.23 -3.23
N GLY A 47 4.35 16.94 -3.88
CA GLY A 47 5.69 16.87 -3.25
C GLY A 47 6.28 15.47 -3.13
N LEU A 48 5.45 14.43 -3.07
CA LEU A 48 5.88 13.03 -3.12
C LEU A 48 5.11 12.29 -4.21
N SER A 49 5.72 11.30 -4.84
CA SER A 49 5.00 10.36 -5.71
C SER A 49 4.25 9.30 -4.90
N MET A 50 3.43 8.47 -5.56
CA MET A 50 2.83 7.28 -4.91
C MET A 50 3.90 6.31 -4.42
N ARG A 51 4.95 6.08 -5.23
CA ARG A 51 6.09 5.25 -4.89
C ARG A 51 6.82 5.76 -3.64
N ASP A 52 7.08 7.06 -3.55
CA ASP A 52 7.79 7.62 -2.38
C ASP A 52 6.96 7.47 -1.11
N ARG A 53 5.64 7.69 -1.17
CA ARG A 53 4.74 7.43 -0.04
C ARG A 53 4.74 5.97 0.37
N ARG A 54 4.74 5.05 -0.62
CA ARG A 54 4.77 3.62 -0.34
C ARG A 54 6.05 3.22 0.37
N LEU A 55 7.20 3.74 -0.06
CA LEU A 55 8.50 3.50 0.59
C LEU A 55 8.48 3.95 2.06
N LEU A 56 8.00 5.18 2.32
CA LEU A 56 7.88 5.70 3.68
C LEU A 56 6.94 4.86 4.55
N LEU A 57 5.76 4.52 4.01
CA LEU A 57 4.77 3.74 4.74
C LEU A 57 5.30 2.33 5.05
N VAL A 58 5.88 1.62 4.07
CA VAL A 58 6.49 0.30 4.29
C VAL A 58 7.58 0.37 5.36
N GLY A 59 8.45 1.38 5.31
CA GLY A 59 9.50 1.59 6.31
C GLY A 59 8.94 1.78 7.73
N VAL A 60 7.92 2.63 7.90
CA VAL A 60 7.28 2.86 9.20
C VAL A 60 6.58 1.59 9.71
N LEU A 61 5.82 0.89 8.85
CA LEU A 61 5.11 -0.32 9.24
C LEU A 61 6.08 -1.45 9.63
N ALA A 62 7.17 -1.60 8.89
CA ALA A 62 8.24 -2.54 9.22
C ALA A 62 8.89 -2.22 10.57
N GLY A 63 9.25 -0.96 10.80
CA GLY A 63 9.83 -0.50 12.07
C GLY A 63 8.90 -0.66 13.27
N GLN A 64 7.59 -0.63 13.06
CA GLN A 64 6.57 -0.84 14.10
C GLN A 64 6.09 -2.29 14.21
N GLY A 65 6.54 -3.20 13.34
CA GLY A 65 6.07 -4.59 13.31
C GLY A 65 4.60 -4.74 12.92
N LEU A 66 4.03 -3.79 12.16
CA LEU A 66 2.63 -3.78 11.72
C LEU A 66 2.43 -4.63 10.45
N ASN A 67 2.69 -5.93 10.60
CA ASN A 67 2.72 -6.90 9.51
C ASN A 67 1.37 -7.07 8.80
N ASP A 68 0.26 -6.97 9.53
CA ASP A 68 -1.09 -7.11 8.94
C ASP A 68 -1.39 -5.98 7.94
N VAL A 69 -0.82 -4.79 8.17
CA VAL A 69 -0.93 -3.67 7.24
C VAL A 69 0.05 -3.85 6.06
N LEU A 70 1.22 -4.43 6.29
CA LEU A 70 2.16 -4.78 5.21
C LEU A 70 1.56 -5.80 4.23
N ASP A 71 0.74 -6.75 4.72
CA ASP A 71 0.00 -7.72 3.90
C ASP A 71 -1.01 -7.06 2.93
N ILE A 72 -1.35 -5.79 3.18
CA ILE A 72 -2.23 -4.96 2.35
C ILE A 72 -1.39 -4.08 1.41
N GLN A 73 -0.37 -3.41 1.96
CA GLN A 73 0.38 -2.37 1.24
C GLN A 73 1.35 -2.94 0.20
N ILE A 74 2.03 -4.06 0.50
CA ILE A 74 3.00 -4.66 -0.42
C ILE A 74 2.31 -5.21 -1.69
N PRO A 75 1.20 -5.96 -1.60
CA PRO A 75 0.52 -6.42 -2.81
C PRO A 75 -0.04 -5.28 -3.66
N ALA A 76 -0.53 -4.22 -3.03
CA ALA A 76 -1.00 -3.02 -3.73
C ALA A 76 0.16 -2.32 -4.46
N ALA A 77 1.32 -2.18 -3.82
CA ALA A 77 2.52 -1.61 -4.45
C ALA A 77 2.96 -2.41 -5.70
N LEU A 78 2.94 -3.74 -5.62
CA LEU A 78 3.24 -4.63 -6.74
C LEU A 78 2.19 -4.48 -7.87
N ALA A 79 0.91 -4.56 -7.53
CA ALA A 79 -0.18 -4.48 -8.50
C ALA A 79 -0.22 -3.12 -9.24
N ASN A 80 0.12 -2.04 -8.53
CA ASN A 80 0.19 -0.70 -9.10
C ASN A 80 1.51 -0.42 -9.85
N GLY A 81 2.48 -1.33 -9.82
CA GLY A 81 3.80 -1.13 -10.43
C GLY A 81 4.64 -0.05 -9.73
N GLU A 82 4.37 0.26 -8.47
CA GLU A 82 5.10 1.25 -7.69
C GLU A 82 6.46 0.72 -7.21
N LEU A 83 6.51 -0.58 -6.92
CA LEU A 83 7.72 -1.30 -6.50
C LEU A 83 7.75 -2.66 -7.20
N SER A 84 8.93 -3.02 -7.71
CA SER A 84 9.20 -4.35 -8.25
C SER A 84 9.49 -5.37 -7.14
N PRO A 85 9.39 -6.68 -7.44
CA PRO A 85 9.82 -7.73 -6.53
C PRO A 85 11.25 -7.57 -6.01
N ASP A 86 12.18 -7.16 -6.87
CA ASP A 86 13.60 -7.02 -6.50
C ASP A 86 13.83 -5.79 -5.61
N GLU A 87 13.15 -4.67 -5.87
CA GLU A 87 13.20 -3.50 -4.98
C GLU A 87 12.61 -3.83 -3.60
N LEU A 88 11.53 -4.62 -3.51
CA LEU A 88 11.00 -5.05 -2.22
C LEU A 88 11.98 -5.93 -1.45
N ARG A 89 12.65 -6.88 -2.11
CA ARG A 89 13.70 -7.67 -1.46
C ARG A 89 14.84 -6.81 -0.95
N GLU A 90 15.28 -5.82 -1.73
CA GLU A 90 16.31 -4.86 -1.31
C GLU A 90 15.86 -4.06 -0.08
N ILE A 91 14.60 -3.62 -0.02
CA ILE A 91 14.03 -2.96 1.17
C ILE A 91 14.12 -3.87 2.40
N GLY A 92 13.80 -5.17 2.24
CA GLY A 92 13.90 -6.15 3.32
C GLY A 92 15.34 -6.28 3.86
N VAL A 93 16.32 -6.38 2.95
CA VAL A 93 17.75 -6.44 3.30
C VAL A 93 18.18 -5.17 4.02
N PHE A 94 17.87 -4.00 3.46
CA PHE A 94 18.26 -2.71 4.03
C PHE A 94 17.63 -2.49 5.40
N LEU A 95 16.31 -2.61 5.52
CA LEU A 95 15.61 -2.33 6.77
C LEU A 95 16.01 -3.26 7.90
N THR A 96 16.38 -4.52 7.63
CA THR A 96 16.87 -5.46 8.67
C THR A 96 18.00 -4.88 9.52
N HIS A 97 18.86 -4.04 8.92
CA HIS A 97 19.98 -3.40 9.61
C HIS A 97 19.55 -2.24 10.53
N TYR A 98 18.39 -1.63 10.28
CA TYR A 98 17.90 -0.46 11.02
C TYR A 98 16.75 -0.78 11.97
N VAL A 99 15.92 -1.77 11.66
CA VAL A 99 14.80 -2.21 12.53
C VAL A 99 15.17 -3.42 13.39
N GLY A 100 16.37 -3.98 13.18
CA GLY A 100 16.88 -5.15 13.87
C GLY A 100 16.38 -6.47 13.27
N TRP A 101 17.16 -7.53 13.52
CA TRP A 101 16.90 -8.87 12.99
C TRP A 101 15.50 -9.45 13.26
N PRO A 102 14.88 -9.29 14.45
CA PRO A 102 13.56 -9.87 14.70
C PRO A 102 12.46 -9.34 13.78
N LEU A 103 12.44 -8.03 13.52
CA LEU A 103 11.46 -7.41 12.62
C LEU A 103 11.86 -7.58 11.16
N GLY A 104 13.15 -7.40 10.85
CA GLY A 104 13.67 -7.48 9.49
C GLY A 104 13.56 -8.88 8.86
N SER A 105 13.91 -9.93 9.60
CA SER A 105 13.77 -11.30 9.10
C SER A 105 12.31 -11.66 8.81
N ARG A 106 11.38 -11.23 9.67
CA ARG A 106 9.94 -11.41 9.44
C ARG A 106 9.47 -10.67 8.20
N LEU A 107 9.87 -9.42 8.03
CA LEU A 107 9.58 -8.63 6.83
C LEU A 107 10.09 -9.32 5.57
N SER A 108 11.34 -9.80 5.57
CA SER A 108 11.95 -10.47 4.42
C SER A 108 11.13 -11.71 4.00
N VAL A 109 10.77 -12.57 4.95
CA VAL A 109 9.94 -13.76 4.68
C VAL A 109 8.55 -13.35 4.16
N GLN A 110 7.97 -12.30 4.73
CA GLN A 110 6.68 -11.77 4.30
C GLN A 110 6.72 -11.27 2.86
N ILE A 111 7.75 -10.51 2.50
CA ILE A 111 7.95 -9.98 1.14
C ILE A 111 8.01 -11.12 0.11
N ASP A 112 8.85 -12.13 0.33
CA ASP A 112 8.96 -13.26 -0.60
C ASP A 112 7.64 -14.03 -0.73
N THR A 113 6.92 -14.20 0.37
CA THR A 113 5.60 -14.84 0.38
C THR A 113 4.60 -14.05 -0.46
N LEU A 114 4.59 -12.72 -0.35
CA LEU A 114 3.65 -11.85 -1.07
C LEU A 114 4.01 -11.74 -2.55
N ILE A 115 5.29 -11.70 -2.90
CA ILE A 115 5.77 -11.78 -4.29
C ILE A 115 5.31 -13.10 -4.92
N ALA A 116 5.55 -14.24 -4.28
CA ALA A 116 5.15 -15.54 -4.82
C ALA A 116 3.63 -15.63 -5.03
N LYS A 117 2.83 -15.06 -4.13
CA LYS A 117 1.37 -14.96 -4.29
C LYS A 117 0.99 -14.06 -5.47
N HIS A 118 1.64 -12.91 -5.63
CA HIS A 118 1.38 -11.96 -6.72
C HIS A 118 1.68 -12.61 -8.09
N GLU A 119 2.84 -13.21 -8.26
CA GLU A 119 3.22 -13.88 -9.51
C GLU A 119 2.30 -15.07 -9.83
N LYS A 120 1.89 -15.85 -8.82
CA LYS A 120 0.93 -16.94 -9.01
C LYS A 120 -0.42 -16.43 -9.51
N ARG A 121 -0.88 -15.26 -9.05
CA ARG A 121 -2.10 -14.62 -9.55
C ARG A 121 -1.92 -14.12 -10.98
N ALA A 122 -0.80 -13.47 -11.29
CA ALA A 122 -0.48 -13.03 -12.65
C ALA A 122 -0.54 -14.20 -13.66
N ARG A 123 0.16 -15.31 -13.38
CA ARG A 123 0.15 -16.51 -14.24
C ARG A 123 -1.23 -17.11 -14.45
N LYS A 124 -2.09 -17.08 -13.42
CA LYS A 124 -3.48 -17.56 -13.52
C LYS A 124 -4.33 -16.68 -14.43
N ASN A 125 -4.12 -15.37 -14.40
CA ASN A 125 -4.86 -14.42 -15.22
C ASN A 125 -4.40 -14.45 -16.70
N GLU A 126 -3.19 -14.95 -16.96
CA GLU A 126 -2.62 -15.14 -18.31
C GLU A 126 -2.94 -16.51 -18.93
N SER A 127 -3.50 -17.44 -18.17
CA SER A 127 -3.93 -18.75 -18.67
C SER A 127 -5.32 -18.63 -19.34
N PRO A 128 -5.49 -19.05 -20.61
CA PRO A 128 -6.75 -18.93 -21.35
C PRO A 128 -7.93 -19.69 -20.74
#